data_AF-A0A4S2PNP2-F1
#
_entry.id   AF-A0A4S2PNP2-F1
#
_cell.length_a   1.000
_cell.length_b   1.000
_cell.length_c   1.000
_cell.angle_alpha   90.00
_cell.angle_beta   90.00
_cell.angle_gamma   90.00
#
_symmetry.space_group_name_H-M   'P 1'
#
loop_
_entity.id
_entity.type
_entity.pdbx_description
1 polymer ?
#
loop_
_entity_poly.entity_id
_entity_poly.type
_entity_poly.pdbx_seq_one_letter_code
_entity_poly.pdbx_strand_id
1 'polypeptide(L)'
;MEQNGKSLPIKIVFWHEQYPKTAHSEVPEFSWINGKRVVRLRAYNVYEITPRAIPNENNEPATYKRPYHLVKQGETWDVIEKEAGVNRYALQWENGLDEATPLDTLVGKKIYFPRGTRKLKPTPKTPSTTSGKSENKQANKKASSVPKQQEQKAGGKKEQNQVIQARSENNGKPVDVLEDKEDNQNGYYYEAVTGYYHNQITENRGNINDVYIYLDFKGGRYIGVKKLSIKDHSEFITKSSTIYGESSAFRATKISKDELKKEMYAIASVHQKNKKAYGISSALDKIFRSKSCSDRNGTNMQFAIAALINALSNGHDYSYGADMWDGMEQAMYSGSDNRRSTGRFELHMNTMGWDISQEHYEKWKNSVNTLLGQGKFLAPQKKTAPENYGNYKNKGKMRLKSTAVYNGTIFWSSK
;
A
#
# COMPACT_ATOMS: atom_id res chain seq x y z
N MET A 1 -15.63 43.76 1.44
CA MET A 1 -16.82 44.06 2.26
C MET A 1 -17.25 42.77 2.92
N GLU A 2 -17.13 42.67 4.24
CA GLU A 2 -17.68 41.56 5.01
C GLU A 2 -19.17 41.81 5.21
N GLN A 3 -20.03 40.91 4.75
CA GLN A 3 -21.44 40.91 5.12
C GLN A 3 -21.63 40.03 6.34
N ASN A 4 -21.99 40.66 7.47
CA ASN A 4 -22.63 39.98 8.59
C ASN A 4 -24.03 39.54 8.14
N GLY A 5 -24.24 38.25 7.94
CA GLY A 5 -25.55 37.70 7.61
C GLY A 5 -25.52 36.20 7.31
N LYS A 6 -26.22 35.42 8.14
CA LYS A 6 -26.60 34.00 8.00
C LYS A 6 -25.60 33.05 7.30
N SER A 7 -25.07 32.09 8.06
CA SER A 7 -24.37 30.92 7.52
C SER A 7 -25.28 30.20 6.51
N LEU A 8 -24.98 30.33 5.22
CA LEU A 8 -25.67 29.59 4.17
C LEU A 8 -25.10 28.17 4.11
N PRO A 9 -25.95 27.12 4.14
CA PRO A 9 -25.49 25.75 3.94
C PRO A 9 -24.97 25.58 2.52
N ILE A 10 -23.79 25.00 2.39
CA ILE A 10 -23.10 24.74 1.14
C ILE A 10 -23.26 23.25 0.83
N LYS A 11 -23.83 22.97 -0.35
CA LYS A 11 -23.95 21.62 -0.91
C LYS A 11 -22.99 21.48 -2.09
N ILE A 12 -22.16 20.43 -2.07
CA ILE A 12 -21.24 20.11 -3.16
C ILE A 12 -21.61 18.76 -3.75
N VAL A 13 -21.78 18.76 -5.06
CA VAL A 13 -22.19 17.59 -5.85
C VAL A 13 -21.10 17.28 -6.87
N PHE A 14 -20.65 16.03 -6.88
CA PHE A 14 -19.67 15.50 -7.81
C PHE A 14 -20.40 14.65 -8.84
N TRP A 15 -20.22 14.95 -10.11
CA TRP A 15 -20.67 14.07 -11.19
C TRP A 15 -19.48 13.61 -12.01
N HIS A 16 -19.53 12.37 -12.44
CA HIS A 16 -18.54 11.82 -13.35
C HIS A 16 -18.94 12.15 -14.79
N GLU A 17 -17.99 12.55 -15.63
CA GLU A 17 -18.26 13.05 -16.99
C GLU A 17 -18.96 12.03 -17.90
N GLN A 18 -18.80 10.74 -17.60
CA GLN A 18 -19.36 9.63 -18.38
C GLN A 18 -20.77 9.19 -17.94
N TYR A 19 -21.32 9.73 -16.83
CA TYR A 19 -22.68 9.39 -16.37
C TYR A 19 -23.62 10.59 -16.43
N PRO A 20 -24.94 10.37 -16.63
CA PRO A 20 -25.91 11.44 -16.56
C PRO A 20 -25.85 12.12 -15.18
N LYS A 21 -26.08 13.43 -15.13
CA LYS A 21 -25.97 14.25 -13.90
C LYS A 21 -26.87 13.79 -12.74
N THR A 22 -27.80 12.88 -13.01
CA THR A 22 -28.64 12.21 -12.00
C THR A 22 -27.89 11.12 -11.21
N ALA A 23 -26.74 10.64 -11.69
CA ALA A 23 -25.85 9.68 -11.03
C ALA A 23 -24.64 10.40 -10.42
N HIS A 24 -24.92 11.29 -9.48
CA HIS A 24 -23.92 12.10 -8.81
C HIS A 24 -23.64 11.59 -7.38
N SER A 25 -22.47 11.92 -6.85
CA SER A 25 -22.13 11.74 -5.45
C SER A 25 -22.23 13.08 -4.74
N GLU A 26 -22.93 13.13 -3.62
CA GLU A 26 -23.07 14.35 -2.81
C GLU A 26 -22.24 14.23 -1.53
N VAL A 27 -21.65 15.34 -1.09
CA VAL A 27 -21.16 15.43 0.29
C VAL A 27 -22.26 15.98 1.21
N PRO A 28 -22.26 15.61 2.51
CA PRO A 28 -23.16 16.22 3.47
C PRO A 28 -23.04 17.74 3.45
N GLU A 29 -24.18 18.45 3.54
CA GLU A 29 -24.20 19.91 3.58
C GLU A 29 -23.40 20.45 4.77
N PHE A 30 -22.68 21.54 4.56
CA PHE A 30 -21.87 22.17 5.60
C PHE A 30 -21.87 23.69 5.47
N SER A 31 -21.63 24.40 6.57
CA SER A 31 -21.49 25.86 6.56
C SER A 31 -20.02 26.26 6.53
N TRP A 32 -19.69 27.32 5.79
CA TRP A 32 -18.34 27.87 5.79
C TRP A 32 -18.04 28.54 7.14
N ILE A 33 -17.04 28.03 7.87
CA ILE A 33 -16.67 28.57 9.18
C ILE A 33 -15.88 29.87 8.98
N ASN A 34 -16.34 30.95 9.58
CA ASN A 34 -15.75 32.28 9.43
C ASN A 34 -14.26 32.27 9.87
N GLY A 35 -13.38 32.88 9.07
CA GLY A 35 -11.93 32.89 9.31
C GLY A 35 -11.14 31.66 8.82
N LYS A 36 -11.79 30.61 8.30
CA LYS A 36 -11.08 29.49 7.63
C LYS A 36 -10.98 29.71 6.12
N ARG A 37 -9.76 29.60 5.59
CA ARG A 37 -9.49 29.63 4.14
C ARG A 37 -9.60 28.26 3.45
N VAL A 38 -9.59 27.17 4.23
CA VAL A 38 -9.58 25.78 3.72
C VAL A 38 -10.49 24.91 4.60
N VAL A 39 -11.32 24.09 3.97
CA VAL A 39 -12.16 23.05 4.59
C VAL A 39 -11.86 21.71 3.95
N ARG A 40 -11.63 20.65 4.75
CA ARG A 40 -11.43 19.28 4.24
C ARG A 40 -12.80 18.61 4.06
N LEU A 41 -13.07 18.13 2.85
CA LEU A 41 -14.29 17.40 2.50
C LEU A 41 -13.95 15.91 2.30
N ARG A 42 -14.84 15.01 2.73
CA ARG A 42 -14.72 13.56 2.45
C ARG A 42 -15.55 13.23 1.21
N ALA A 43 -14.91 12.98 0.08
CA ALA A 43 -15.58 12.35 -1.06
C ALA A 43 -15.55 10.82 -0.88
N TYR A 44 -16.66 10.15 -1.17
CA TYR A 44 -16.71 8.69 -1.24
C TYR A 44 -15.99 8.19 -2.49
N ASN A 45 -15.36 7.02 -2.41
CA ASN A 45 -14.75 6.37 -3.58
C ASN A 45 -15.84 5.85 -4.51
N VAL A 46 -15.88 6.33 -5.76
CA VAL A 46 -16.77 5.82 -6.81
C VAL A 46 -16.16 4.53 -7.38
N TYR A 47 -16.94 3.45 -7.42
CA TYR A 47 -16.59 2.20 -8.12
C TYR A 47 -17.77 1.74 -8.97
N GLU A 48 -17.50 1.33 -10.22
CA GLU A 48 -18.47 0.62 -11.07
C GLU A 48 -18.33 -0.89 -10.89
N ILE A 49 -19.47 -1.61 -10.85
CA ILE A 49 -19.51 -3.08 -10.76
C ILE A 49 -20.71 -3.60 -11.56
N THR A 50 -20.51 -4.64 -12.38
CA THR A 50 -21.59 -5.33 -13.11
C THR A 50 -22.33 -6.36 -12.21
N PRO A 51 -23.68 -6.32 -12.03
CA PRO A 51 -24.40 -7.12 -11.02
C PRO A 51 -24.90 -8.53 -11.48
N ARG A 52 -25.30 -9.43 -10.54
CA ARG A 52 -25.99 -10.74 -10.77
C ARG A 52 -26.99 -11.13 -9.66
N ALA A 53 -28.10 -11.86 -10.00
CA ALA A 53 -29.42 -11.99 -9.34
C ALA A 53 -29.71 -12.85 -8.08
N ILE A 54 -30.72 -12.46 -7.23
CA ILE A 54 -31.19 -12.90 -5.87
C ILE A 54 -32.08 -11.87 -5.06
N PRO A 55 -33.14 -12.27 -4.34
CA PRO A 55 -34.35 -11.46 -4.04
C PRO A 55 -34.21 -10.22 -3.15
N ASN A 56 -35.13 -9.26 -3.36
CA ASN A 56 -35.20 -7.89 -2.84
C ASN A 56 -35.92 -7.79 -1.48
N GLU A 57 -35.22 -7.35 -0.43
CA GLU A 57 -35.84 -7.07 0.88
C GLU A 57 -35.87 -5.57 1.25
N ASN A 58 -35.50 -4.63 0.36
CA ASN A 58 -35.45 -3.19 0.68
C ASN A 58 -35.71 -2.24 -0.51
N ASN A 59 -36.56 -2.62 -1.47
CA ASN A 59 -36.77 -1.87 -2.72
C ASN A 59 -35.50 -1.64 -3.57
N GLU A 60 -34.49 -2.50 -3.41
CA GLU A 60 -33.32 -2.57 -4.31
C GLU A 60 -33.54 -3.65 -5.39
N PRO A 61 -33.00 -3.51 -6.62
CA PRO A 61 -33.22 -4.48 -7.69
C PRO A 61 -32.85 -5.90 -7.24
N ALA A 62 -33.77 -6.86 -7.45
CA ALA A 62 -33.91 -8.20 -6.84
C ALA A 62 -32.73 -9.16 -7.02
N THR A 63 -31.52 -8.67 -6.74
CA THR A 63 -30.26 -9.25 -7.16
C THR A 63 -29.07 -9.33 -6.17
N TYR A 64 -29.20 -9.23 -4.83
CA TYR A 64 -28.00 -9.24 -3.96
C TYR A 64 -28.03 -10.13 -2.68
N LYS A 65 -27.12 -11.13 -2.55
CA LYS A 65 -26.92 -12.01 -1.36
C LYS A 65 -25.53 -11.81 -0.83
N ARG A 66 -25.45 -11.75 0.50
CA ARG A 66 -24.22 -11.42 1.21
C ARG A 66 -23.91 -12.48 2.29
N PRO A 67 -22.69 -13.03 2.33
CA PRO A 67 -22.29 -13.92 3.42
C PRO A 67 -22.07 -13.14 4.72
N TYR A 68 -22.44 -13.77 5.83
CA TYR A 68 -22.28 -13.24 7.18
C TYR A 68 -21.98 -14.37 8.18
N HIS A 69 -21.40 -13.98 9.32
CA HIS A 69 -21.24 -14.81 10.51
C HIS A 69 -22.20 -14.36 11.60
N LEU A 70 -22.78 -15.29 12.37
CA LEU A 70 -23.66 -14.98 13.51
C LEU A 70 -22.88 -15.22 14.80
N VAL A 71 -22.57 -14.15 15.54
CA VAL A 71 -21.67 -14.20 16.69
C VAL A 71 -22.29 -15.00 17.83
N LYS A 72 -21.53 -15.93 18.40
CA LYS A 72 -21.93 -16.76 19.56
C LYS A 72 -21.18 -16.33 20.81
N GLN A 73 -21.78 -16.65 21.96
CA GLN A 73 -21.18 -16.36 23.26
C GLN A 73 -19.85 -17.12 23.42
N GLY A 74 -18.79 -16.39 23.79
CA GLY A 74 -17.45 -16.94 24.00
C GLY A 74 -16.60 -17.11 22.72
N GLU A 75 -17.09 -16.69 21.55
CA GLU A 75 -16.27 -16.68 20.32
C GLU A 75 -15.22 -15.56 20.36
N THR A 76 -14.15 -15.76 19.57
CA THR A 76 -13.08 -14.79 19.38
C THR A 76 -13.04 -14.29 17.93
N TRP A 77 -12.48 -13.11 17.71
CA TRP A 77 -12.35 -12.53 16.37
C TRP A 77 -11.56 -13.45 15.43
N ASP A 78 -10.52 -14.13 15.92
CA ASP A 78 -9.70 -15.06 15.14
C ASP A 78 -10.52 -16.17 14.45
N VAL A 79 -11.59 -16.65 15.09
CA VAL A 79 -12.49 -17.67 14.50
C VAL A 79 -13.26 -17.09 13.31
N ILE A 80 -13.75 -15.87 13.46
CA ILE A 80 -14.53 -15.16 12.44
C ILE A 80 -13.63 -14.73 11.28
N GLU A 81 -12.43 -14.24 11.57
CA GLU A 81 -11.39 -13.91 10.57
C GLU A 81 -11.04 -15.13 9.71
N LYS A 82 -10.85 -16.29 10.35
CA LYS A 82 -10.53 -17.54 9.67
C LYS A 82 -11.68 -18.06 8.81
N GLU A 83 -12.93 -17.91 9.27
CA GLU A 83 -14.10 -18.24 8.46
C GLU A 83 -14.27 -17.29 7.26
N ALA A 84 -14.00 -16.00 7.47
CA ALA A 84 -14.15 -14.96 6.46
C ALA A 84 -12.97 -14.88 5.48
N GLY A 85 -11.78 -15.39 5.85
CA GLY A 85 -10.56 -15.28 5.05
C GLY A 85 -10.02 -13.85 4.96
N VAL A 86 -10.39 -12.98 5.91
CA VAL A 86 -10.02 -11.56 5.98
C VAL A 86 -9.72 -11.18 7.43
N ASN A 87 -8.95 -10.12 7.64
CA ASN A 87 -8.63 -9.64 8.99
C ASN A 87 -9.82 -8.91 9.63
N ARG A 88 -9.76 -8.77 10.96
CA ARG A 88 -10.77 -8.18 11.85
C ARG A 88 -11.05 -6.74 11.47
N TYR A 89 -10.03 -5.99 11.08
CA TYR A 89 -10.19 -4.59 10.65
C TYR A 89 -11.13 -4.48 9.44
N ALA A 90 -10.98 -5.36 8.45
CA ALA A 90 -11.89 -5.40 7.30
C ALA A 90 -13.33 -5.77 7.72
N LEU A 91 -13.49 -6.69 8.67
CA LEU A 91 -14.81 -7.07 9.20
C LEU A 91 -15.46 -5.95 10.01
N GLN A 92 -14.71 -5.28 10.88
CA GLN A 92 -15.20 -4.18 11.70
C GLN A 92 -15.61 -2.99 10.82
N TRP A 93 -14.74 -2.60 9.90
CA TRP A 93 -15.00 -1.54 8.93
C TRP A 93 -16.28 -1.77 8.13
N GLU A 94 -16.43 -2.96 7.59
CA GLU A 94 -17.55 -3.33 6.74
C GLU A 94 -18.90 -3.40 7.48
N ASN A 95 -18.86 -3.58 8.81
CA ASN A 95 -20.04 -3.60 9.67
C ASN A 95 -20.24 -2.29 10.45
N GLY A 96 -19.45 -1.25 10.16
CA GLY A 96 -19.53 0.05 10.83
C GLY A 96 -19.17 -0.01 12.32
N LEU A 97 -18.29 -0.94 12.70
CA LEU A 97 -17.84 -1.15 14.07
C LEU A 97 -16.52 -0.44 14.33
N ASP A 98 -16.37 0.15 15.51
CA ASP A 98 -15.09 0.71 15.97
C ASP A 98 -14.08 -0.41 16.26
N GLU A 99 -12.78 -0.17 16.07
CA GLU A 99 -11.70 -1.10 16.37
C GLU A 99 -11.73 -1.58 17.83
N ALA A 100 -12.10 -0.69 18.75
CA ALA A 100 -12.24 -0.95 20.17
C ALA A 100 -13.49 -1.77 20.53
N THR A 101 -14.40 -2.03 19.58
CA THR A 101 -15.66 -2.74 19.85
C THR A 101 -15.39 -4.16 20.34
N PRO A 102 -15.79 -4.50 21.57
CA PRO A 102 -15.64 -5.84 22.12
C PRO A 102 -16.63 -6.83 21.47
N LEU A 103 -16.17 -8.05 21.13
CA LEU A 103 -16.99 -9.02 20.38
C LEU A 103 -18.18 -9.57 21.18
N ASP A 104 -18.04 -9.65 22.50
CA ASP A 104 -19.10 -10.02 23.45
C ASP A 104 -20.33 -9.09 23.38
N THR A 105 -20.14 -7.82 23.01
CA THR A 105 -21.25 -6.87 22.76
C THR A 105 -22.04 -7.17 21.47
N LEU A 106 -21.56 -8.10 20.65
CA LEU A 106 -22.11 -8.45 19.34
C LEU A 106 -22.73 -9.84 19.31
N VAL A 107 -22.80 -10.55 20.44
CA VAL A 107 -23.43 -11.87 20.53
C VAL A 107 -24.87 -11.82 20.00
N GLY A 108 -25.20 -12.75 19.10
CA GLY A 108 -26.49 -12.82 18.40
C GLY A 108 -26.63 -11.87 17.20
N LYS A 109 -25.65 -11.00 16.92
CA LYS A 109 -25.65 -10.11 15.75
C LYS A 109 -24.95 -10.73 14.56
N LYS A 110 -25.34 -10.28 13.36
CA LYS A 110 -24.72 -10.67 12.09
C LYS A 110 -23.50 -9.76 11.83
N ILE A 111 -22.36 -10.38 11.59
CA ILE A 111 -21.15 -9.74 11.05
C ILE A 111 -21.06 -10.11 9.58
N TYR A 112 -21.38 -9.15 8.73
CA TYR A 112 -21.32 -9.32 7.29
C TYR A 112 -19.88 -9.35 6.81
N PHE A 113 -19.56 -10.27 5.93
CA PHE A 113 -18.23 -10.31 5.34
C PHE A 113 -18.07 -9.21 4.29
N PRO A 114 -16.82 -8.81 4.00
CA PRO A 114 -16.53 -7.90 2.89
C PRO A 114 -17.17 -8.38 1.58
N ARG A 115 -17.54 -7.43 0.73
CA ARG A 115 -18.16 -7.76 -0.56
C ARG A 115 -17.14 -8.54 -1.41
N GLY A 116 -17.52 -9.72 -1.90
CA GLY A 116 -16.65 -10.59 -2.72
C GLY A 116 -15.99 -11.77 -1.98
N THR A 117 -16.02 -11.82 -0.65
CA THR A 117 -15.55 -13.00 0.11
C THR A 117 -16.48 -14.21 -0.04
N ARG A 118 -15.91 -15.42 -0.21
CA ARG A 118 -16.68 -16.69 -0.25
C ARG A 118 -16.46 -17.46 1.05
N LYS A 119 -17.49 -18.14 1.57
CA LYS A 119 -17.28 -19.13 2.64
C LYS A 119 -16.32 -20.21 2.14
N LEU A 120 -15.25 -20.46 2.88
CA LEU A 120 -14.53 -21.73 2.77
C LEU A 120 -15.52 -22.84 3.14
N LYS A 121 -15.83 -23.74 2.20
CA LYS A 121 -16.54 -24.98 2.58
C LYS A 121 -15.65 -25.70 3.60
N PRO A 122 -16.18 -26.15 4.75
CA PRO A 122 -15.41 -27.01 5.63
C PRO A 122 -14.95 -28.22 4.82
N THR A 123 -13.64 -28.45 4.82
CA THR A 123 -13.05 -29.68 4.28
C THR A 123 -13.71 -30.86 4.98
N PRO A 124 -14.19 -31.89 4.25
CA PRO A 124 -14.67 -33.10 4.88
C PRO A 124 -13.56 -33.64 5.79
N LYS A 125 -13.86 -33.88 7.07
CA LYS A 125 -12.95 -34.59 7.96
C LYS A 125 -12.67 -35.95 7.35
N THR A 126 -11.49 -36.14 6.78
CA THR A 126 -10.97 -37.47 6.50
C THR A 126 -10.77 -38.17 7.84
N PRO A 127 -11.41 -39.32 8.11
CA PRO A 127 -11.18 -40.03 9.35
C PRO A 127 -9.72 -40.51 9.39
N SER A 128 -9.01 -40.10 10.43
CA SER A 128 -7.72 -40.67 10.80
C SER A 128 -7.92 -42.14 11.17
N THR A 129 -7.13 -43.00 10.53
CA THR A 129 -7.04 -44.44 10.79
C THR A 129 -6.59 -44.73 12.22
N THR A 130 -7.33 -45.58 12.93
CA THR A 130 -6.75 -46.45 13.96
C THR A 130 -7.48 -47.79 14.00
N SER A 131 -6.69 -48.86 13.82
CA SER A 131 -6.89 -50.28 14.20
C SER A 131 -8.14 -51.05 13.74
N GLY A 132 -7.90 -52.17 13.04
CA GLY A 132 -8.83 -53.29 12.98
C GLY A 132 -8.58 -54.27 11.83
N LYS A 133 -7.96 -55.42 12.14
CA LYS A 133 -7.72 -56.59 11.29
C LYS A 133 -8.90 -56.96 10.36
N SER A 134 -8.61 -57.41 9.14
CA SER A 134 -8.81 -58.82 8.70
C SER A 134 -8.49 -59.02 7.21
N GLU A 135 -8.21 -60.27 6.88
CA GLU A 135 -7.42 -60.79 5.77
C GLU A 135 -8.15 -60.94 4.42
N ASN A 136 -7.32 -61.18 3.39
CA ASN A 136 -7.52 -62.12 2.28
C ASN A 136 -8.58 -61.83 1.19
N LYS A 137 -8.13 -61.49 -0.03
CA LYS A 137 -7.97 -62.47 -1.13
C LYS A 137 -7.47 -61.83 -2.45
N GLN A 138 -6.66 -62.63 -3.13
CA GLN A 138 -6.11 -62.49 -4.48
C GLN A 138 -7.16 -62.21 -5.57
N ALA A 139 -6.76 -61.50 -6.65
CA ALA A 139 -6.51 -62.12 -7.97
C ALA A 139 -6.44 -61.08 -9.12
N ASN A 140 -5.21 -60.81 -9.57
CA ASN A 140 -4.72 -61.03 -10.95
C ASN A 140 -5.68 -60.84 -12.16
N LYS A 141 -5.38 -59.86 -13.03
CA LYS A 141 -4.92 -60.00 -14.45
C LYS A 141 -5.35 -58.84 -15.37
N LYS A 142 -4.36 -58.33 -16.13
CA LYS A 142 -4.27 -58.04 -17.59
C LYS A 142 -5.56 -57.64 -18.35
N ALA A 143 -5.58 -56.78 -19.36
CA ALA A 143 -4.61 -55.95 -20.08
C ALA A 143 -5.41 -55.15 -21.14
N SER A 144 -4.84 -54.04 -21.62
CA SER A 144 -4.89 -53.54 -23.01
C SER A 144 -6.24 -53.45 -23.76
N SER A 145 -6.63 -52.23 -24.17
CA SER A 145 -6.65 -51.85 -25.59
C SER A 145 -7.22 -50.43 -25.80
N VAL A 146 -6.58 -49.68 -26.69
CA VAL A 146 -7.05 -48.45 -27.37
C VAL A 146 -7.22 -48.81 -28.85
N PRO A 147 -8.25 -48.29 -29.54
CA PRO A 147 -8.03 -47.39 -30.71
C PRO A 147 -9.00 -46.17 -30.69
N LYS A 148 -8.57 -44.93 -30.98
CA LYS A 148 -8.60 -44.18 -32.29
C LYS A 148 -9.95 -44.28 -33.04
N GLN A 149 -10.58 -43.24 -33.65
CA GLN A 149 -10.19 -41.94 -34.22
C GLN A 149 -11.45 -41.18 -34.74
N GLN A 150 -11.26 -39.97 -35.32
CA GLN A 150 -12.16 -39.11 -36.17
C GLN A 150 -12.92 -37.99 -35.42
N GLU A 151 -12.77 -36.67 -35.61
CA GLU A 151 -12.35 -35.71 -36.69
C GLU A 151 -13.51 -35.13 -37.55
N GLN A 152 -13.50 -33.78 -37.72
CA GLN A 152 -14.12 -32.87 -38.75
C GLN A 152 -15.03 -31.75 -38.15
N LYS A 153 -14.68 -30.44 -38.21
CA LYS A 153 -14.76 -29.38 -39.30
C LYS A 153 -16.20 -28.89 -39.57
N ALA A 154 -16.59 -27.62 -39.88
CA ALA A 154 -15.99 -26.29 -40.08
C ALA A 154 -17.12 -25.22 -40.32
N GLY A 155 -16.79 -23.90 -40.31
CA GLY A 155 -17.51 -22.76 -40.98
C GLY A 155 -18.37 -21.85 -40.08
N GLY A 156 -18.52 -20.51 -40.20
CA GLY A 156 -18.03 -19.44 -41.09
C GLY A 156 -19.13 -18.35 -41.34
N LYS A 157 -18.77 -17.03 -41.29
CA LYS A 157 -19.49 -15.75 -41.65
C LYS A 157 -20.08 -14.90 -40.48
N LYS A 158 -19.57 -13.66 -40.20
CA LYS A 158 -19.85 -12.30 -40.77
C LYS A 158 -21.33 -11.88 -40.63
N GLU A 159 -21.79 -10.69 -40.24
CA GLU A 159 -21.31 -9.33 -39.89
C GLU A 159 -22.57 -8.62 -39.31
N GLN A 160 -22.46 -7.65 -38.40
CA GLN A 160 -23.24 -6.39 -38.48
C GLN A 160 -22.79 -5.37 -37.43
N ASN A 161 -22.13 -4.34 -37.95
CA ASN A 161 -21.88 -3.04 -37.33
C ASN A 161 -23.20 -2.36 -37.00
N GLN A 162 -23.32 -1.78 -35.80
CA GLN A 162 -24.15 -0.58 -35.61
C GLN A 162 -23.31 0.53 -34.97
N VAL A 163 -23.02 1.51 -35.82
CA VAL A 163 -22.45 2.82 -35.50
C VAL A 163 -23.58 3.68 -34.96
N ILE A 164 -23.43 4.25 -33.77
CA ILE A 164 -24.19 5.45 -33.38
C ILE A 164 -23.18 6.56 -33.06
N GLN A 165 -23.11 7.53 -33.96
CA GLN A 165 -22.39 8.79 -33.81
C GLN A 165 -23.24 9.79 -33.04
N ALA A 166 -22.68 10.38 -31.98
CA ALA A 166 -23.00 11.73 -31.54
C ALA A 166 -21.70 12.44 -31.12
N ARG A 167 -21.26 13.39 -31.95
CA ARG A 167 -20.25 14.46 -31.69
C ARG A 167 -21.04 15.71 -31.26
N SER A 168 -20.60 16.72 -30.52
CA SER A 168 -19.37 17.20 -29.86
C SER A 168 -19.85 18.38 -28.95
N GLU A 169 -19.15 18.85 -27.92
CA GLU A 169 -18.33 20.08 -28.00
C GLU A 169 -17.52 20.29 -26.71
N ASN A 170 -16.29 19.77 -26.65
CA ASN A 170 -15.05 20.55 -26.44
C ASN A 170 -13.81 19.64 -26.36
N ASN A 171 -12.79 20.04 -27.12
CA ASN A 171 -11.58 19.31 -27.52
C ASN A 171 -10.66 18.86 -26.34
N GLY A 172 -9.90 17.76 -26.42
CA GLY A 172 -9.44 17.07 -27.62
C GLY A 172 -8.82 15.66 -27.46
N LYS A 173 -8.87 14.97 -28.60
CA LYS A 173 -8.26 13.70 -29.07
C LYS A 173 -8.50 12.41 -28.24
N PRO A 174 -9.34 11.48 -28.75
CA PRO A 174 -9.47 10.12 -28.22
C PRO A 174 -8.24 9.29 -28.61
N VAL A 175 -7.71 8.53 -27.66
CA VAL A 175 -6.74 7.46 -27.94
C VAL A 175 -7.55 6.19 -28.16
N ASP A 176 -7.48 5.65 -29.36
CA ASP A 176 -8.15 4.40 -29.74
C ASP A 176 -7.73 3.27 -28.77
N VAL A 177 -8.70 2.67 -28.08
CA VAL A 177 -8.47 1.42 -27.34
C VAL A 177 -8.54 0.28 -28.34
N LEU A 178 -7.37 -0.10 -28.86
CA LEU A 178 -7.20 -1.35 -29.58
C LEU A 178 -7.34 -2.50 -28.57
N GLU A 179 -8.27 -3.42 -28.83
CA GLU A 179 -8.22 -4.79 -28.27
C GLU A 179 -7.03 -5.52 -28.90
N ASP A 180 -5.81 -5.13 -28.55
CA ASP A 180 -4.67 -5.91 -28.91
C ASP A 180 -4.52 -7.07 -27.92
N LYS A 181 -4.55 -8.28 -28.45
CA LYS A 181 -3.94 -9.47 -27.87
C LYS A 181 -2.41 -9.27 -27.82
N GLU A 182 -1.93 -8.18 -27.25
CA GLU A 182 -0.50 -7.98 -27.09
C GLU A 182 -0.02 -8.92 -25.98
N ASP A 183 0.80 -9.88 -26.37
CA ASP A 183 1.59 -10.65 -25.43
C ASP A 183 2.32 -9.68 -24.51
N ASN A 184 2.25 -9.92 -23.20
CA ASN A 184 2.88 -9.07 -22.19
C ASN A 184 4.35 -8.79 -22.56
N GLN A 185 4.80 -7.55 -22.45
CA GLN A 185 6.17 -7.19 -22.82
C GLN A 185 7.21 -7.91 -21.93
N ASN A 186 8.42 -8.08 -22.46
CA ASN A 186 9.55 -8.54 -21.67
C ASN A 186 9.82 -7.60 -20.51
N GLY A 187 10.17 -8.16 -19.35
CA GLY A 187 10.47 -7.38 -18.16
C GLY A 187 10.05 -8.07 -16.86
N TYR A 188 10.27 -7.38 -15.75
CA TYR A 188 9.92 -7.84 -14.41
C TYR A 188 8.57 -7.26 -13.98
N TYR A 189 7.69 -8.12 -13.46
CA TYR A 189 6.32 -7.73 -13.08
C TYR A 189 6.13 -7.73 -11.57
N TYR A 190 5.67 -6.59 -11.04
CA TYR A 190 5.37 -6.38 -9.62
C TYR A 190 3.93 -5.92 -9.42
N GLU A 191 3.28 -6.37 -8.35
CA GLU A 191 1.96 -5.86 -7.97
C GLU A 191 2.10 -4.44 -7.40
N ALA A 192 1.26 -3.51 -7.87
CA ALA A 192 1.44 -2.07 -7.68
C ALA A 192 1.33 -1.59 -6.23
N VAL A 193 0.56 -2.28 -5.38
CA VAL A 193 0.20 -1.81 -4.04
C VAL A 193 1.13 -2.39 -2.98
N THR A 194 1.45 -3.66 -3.14
CA THR A 194 2.18 -4.52 -2.21
C THR A 194 3.62 -4.71 -2.63
N GLY A 195 3.98 -4.45 -3.89
CA GLY A 195 5.32 -4.74 -4.41
C GLY A 195 5.63 -6.23 -4.55
N TYR A 196 4.61 -7.09 -4.57
CA TYR A 196 4.77 -8.54 -4.75
C TYR A 196 5.33 -8.82 -6.14
N TYR A 197 6.45 -9.53 -6.22
CA TYR A 197 7.01 -9.98 -7.50
C TYR A 197 6.25 -11.18 -8.05
N HIS A 198 5.75 -11.07 -9.28
CA HIS A 198 5.02 -12.16 -9.94
C HIS A 198 5.97 -13.08 -10.72
N ASN A 199 6.58 -12.55 -11.79
CA ASN A 199 7.55 -13.25 -12.62
C ASN A 199 8.36 -12.25 -13.46
N GLN A 200 9.28 -12.80 -14.28
CA GLN A 200 9.94 -12.11 -15.37
C GLN A 200 9.51 -12.75 -16.68
N ILE A 201 9.22 -11.93 -17.68
CA ILE A 201 8.93 -12.36 -19.04
C ILE A 201 10.15 -12.08 -19.91
N THR A 202 10.60 -13.08 -20.68
CA THR A 202 11.84 -13.02 -21.47
C THR A 202 11.68 -13.42 -22.94
N GLU A 203 10.52 -13.95 -23.32
CA GLU A 203 10.28 -14.57 -24.64
C GLU A 203 9.40 -13.72 -25.57
N ASN A 204 8.99 -12.54 -25.13
CA ASN A 204 8.08 -11.63 -25.85
C ASN A 204 8.85 -10.42 -26.44
N ARG A 205 8.13 -9.35 -26.79
CA ARG A 205 8.73 -8.11 -27.30
C ARG A 205 9.10 -7.16 -26.15
N GLY A 206 10.05 -6.25 -26.38
CA GLY A 206 10.50 -5.28 -25.37
C GLY A 206 11.79 -5.68 -24.67
N ASN A 207 12.20 -4.92 -23.65
CA ASN A 207 13.47 -5.11 -22.96
C ASN A 207 13.30 -5.95 -21.70
N ILE A 208 14.04 -7.07 -21.58
CA ILE A 208 14.01 -7.99 -20.44
C ILE A 208 14.34 -7.36 -19.08
N ASN A 209 14.96 -6.17 -19.08
CA ASN A 209 15.34 -5.43 -17.88
C ASN A 209 14.36 -4.31 -17.50
N ASP A 210 13.29 -4.12 -18.27
CA ASP A 210 12.25 -3.17 -17.92
C ASP A 210 11.49 -3.64 -16.67
N VAL A 211 10.94 -2.68 -15.92
CA VAL A 211 10.14 -2.95 -14.72
C VAL A 211 8.71 -2.49 -14.96
N TYR A 212 7.77 -3.41 -14.82
CA TYR A 212 6.35 -3.18 -14.95
C TYR A 212 5.65 -3.38 -13.61
N ILE A 213 4.61 -2.58 -13.37
CA ILE A 213 3.64 -2.81 -12.31
C ILE A 213 2.31 -3.23 -12.90
N TYR A 214 1.55 -4.01 -12.15
CA TYR A 214 0.18 -4.39 -12.49
C TYR A 214 -0.75 -4.18 -11.28
N LEU A 215 -2.03 -3.94 -11.56
CA LEU A 215 -3.06 -3.76 -10.53
C LEU A 215 -3.66 -5.09 -10.08
N ASP A 216 -3.81 -6.04 -11.01
CA ASP A 216 -4.39 -7.35 -10.74
C ASP A 216 -3.87 -8.42 -11.71
N PHE A 217 -3.95 -9.68 -11.30
CA PHE A 217 -3.59 -10.84 -12.13
C PHE A 217 -4.72 -11.86 -12.11
N LYS A 218 -5.42 -12.00 -13.25
CA LYS A 218 -6.60 -12.86 -13.38
C LYS A 218 -6.54 -13.68 -14.66
N GLY A 219 -6.82 -14.98 -14.53
CA GLY A 219 -6.90 -15.88 -15.69
C GLY A 219 -5.61 -15.93 -16.52
N GLY A 220 -4.44 -15.77 -15.89
CA GLY A 220 -3.15 -15.76 -16.57
C GLY A 220 -2.77 -14.42 -17.22
N ARG A 221 -3.52 -13.34 -16.97
CA ARG A 221 -3.30 -12.01 -17.58
C ARG A 221 -3.09 -10.93 -16.53
N TYR A 222 -2.18 -10.01 -16.83
CA TYR A 222 -1.98 -8.79 -16.06
C TYR A 222 -3.00 -7.73 -16.45
N ILE A 223 -3.51 -7.01 -15.45
CA ILE A 223 -4.49 -5.93 -15.61
C ILE A 223 -3.85 -4.64 -15.10
N GLY A 224 -4.04 -3.54 -15.84
CA GLY A 224 -3.51 -2.22 -15.45
C GLY A 224 -1.99 -2.18 -15.48
N VAL A 225 -1.38 -2.78 -16.51
CA VAL A 225 0.08 -2.82 -16.66
C VAL A 225 0.61 -1.42 -16.94
N LYS A 226 1.64 -1.01 -16.21
CA LYS A 226 2.35 0.25 -16.43
C LYS A 226 3.85 0.02 -16.29
N LYS A 227 4.63 0.49 -17.27
CA LYS A 227 6.09 0.56 -17.14
C LYS A 227 6.48 1.64 -16.14
N LEU A 228 7.36 1.33 -15.19
CA LEU A 228 7.90 2.30 -14.25
C LEU A 228 8.96 3.18 -14.91
N SER A 229 9.00 4.46 -14.52
CA SER A 229 10.03 5.40 -14.96
C SER A 229 11.33 5.18 -14.19
N ILE A 230 12.04 4.10 -14.52
CA ILE A 230 13.34 3.73 -13.96
C ILE A 230 14.20 3.10 -15.07
N LYS A 231 15.52 3.25 -15.01
CA LYS A 231 16.42 2.86 -16.11
C LYS A 231 16.32 1.37 -16.44
N ASP A 232 16.43 0.55 -15.40
CA ASP A 232 16.43 -0.91 -15.49
C ASP A 232 16.12 -1.53 -14.13
N HIS A 233 15.91 -2.84 -14.11
CA HIS A 233 15.65 -3.61 -12.91
C HIS A 233 16.79 -3.57 -11.90
N SER A 234 18.05 -3.46 -12.34
CA SER A 234 19.19 -3.34 -11.44
C SER A 234 19.15 -2.02 -10.64
N GLU A 235 18.82 -0.91 -11.30
CA GLU A 235 18.59 0.38 -10.62
C GLU A 235 17.39 0.28 -9.66
N PHE A 236 16.31 -0.39 -10.07
CA PHE A 236 15.13 -0.60 -9.23
C PHE A 236 15.48 -1.34 -7.93
N ILE A 237 16.17 -2.48 -8.05
CA ILE A 237 16.62 -3.26 -6.89
C ILE A 237 17.62 -2.49 -6.03
N THR A 238 18.53 -1.71 -6.65
CA THR A 238 19.50 -0.89 -5.91
C THR A 238 18.81 0.20 -5.09
N LYS A 239 17.84 0.91 -5.67
CA LYS A 239 17.09 1.94 -4.94
C LYS A 239 16.23 1.34 -3.82
N SER A 240 15.59 0.20 -4.06
CA SER A 240 14.85 -0.51 -3.02
C SER A 240 15.75 -1.05 -1.92
N SER A 241 16.97 -1.51 -2.23
CA SER A 241 17.91 -1.95 -1.20
C SER A 241 18.30 -0.81 -0.29
N THR A 242 18.56 0.39 -0.84
CA THR A 242 18.88 1.57 -0.04
C THR A 242 17.72 1.95 0.90
N ILE A 243 16.47 1.97 0.40
CA ILE A 243 15.29 2.23 1.24
C ILE A 243 15.22 1.22 2.40
N TYR A 244 15.50 -0.05 2.11
CA TYR A 244 15.51 -1.09 3.13
C TYR A 244 16.65 -0.90 4.15
N GLY A 245 17.85 -0.55 3.68
CA GLY A 245 19.04 -0.38 4.50
C GLY A 245 19.02 0.85 5.41
N GLU A 246 18.39 1.93 4.95
CA GLU A 246 18.19 3.17 5.71
C GLU A 246 17.03 3.09 6.71
N SER A 247 16.21 2.03 6.64
CA SER A 247 15.05 1.85 7.54
C SER A 247 15.38 1.09 8.82
N SER A 248 14.44 1.06 9.76
CA SER A 248 14.55 0.28 10.99
C SER A 248 14.42 -1.25 10.80
N ALA A 249 14.47 -1.77 9.57
CA ALA A 249 14.23 -3.19 9.25
C ALA A 249 15.15 -4.17 10.00
N PHE A 250 16.39 -3.79 10.31
CA PHE A 250 17.31 -4.62 11.11
C PHE A 250 16.85 -4.86 12.55
N ARG A 251 15.86 -4.08 13.03
CA ARG A 251 15.21 -4.26 14.33
C ARG A 251 13.72 -4.57 14.20
N ALA A 252 13.31 -5.19 13.08
CA ALA A 252 11.91 -5.49 12.79
C ALA A 252 11.16 -6.24 13.89
N THR A 253 11.85 -7.01 14.75
CA THR A 253 11.23 -7.71 15.90
C THR A 253 10.82 -6.78 17.04
N LYS A 254 11.26 -5.53 17.04
CA LYS A 254 10.99 -4.53 18.08
C LYS A 254 10.00 -3.44 17.64
N ILE A 255 9.50 -3.50 16.41
CA ILE A 255 8.67 -2.44 15.81
C ILE A 255 7.45 -3.03 15.12
N SER A 256 6.41 -2.21 14.93
CA SER A 256 5.24 -2.63 14.18
C SER A 256 5.55 -2.66 12.67
N LYS A 257 4.94 -3.62 11.96
CA LYS A 257 5.05 -3.69 10.50
C LYS A 257 4.45 -2.46 9.81
N ASP A 258 3.41 -1.88 10.38
CA ASP A 258 2.75 -0.68 9.84
C ASP A 258 3.68 0.54 9.90
N GLU A 259 4.33 0.78 11.05
CA GLU A 259 5.31 1.88 11.17
C GLU A 259 6.52 1.64 10.27
N LEU A 260 7.01 0.39 10.16
CA LEU A 260 8.10 0.07 9.22
C LEU A 260 7.71 0.34 7.76
N LYS A 261 6.47 0.02 7.37
CA LYS A 261 5.96 0.33 6.03
C LYS A 261 5.95 1.85 5.82
N LYS A 262 5.39 2.62 6.75
CA LYS A 262 5.32 4.09 6.65
C LYS A 262 6.71 4.72 6.61
N GLU A 263 7.66 4.22 7.42
CA GLU A 263 9.06 4.63 7.43
C GLU A 263 9.71 4.45 6.05
N MET A 264 9.61 3.25 5.46
CA MET A 264 10.17 2.97 4.13
C MET A 264 9.53 3.82 3.04
N TYR A 265 8.21 4.04 3.08
CA TYR A 265 7.52 4.89 2.12
C TYR A 265 7.96 6.35 2.24
N ALA A 266 8.14 6.86 3.46
CA ALA A 266 8.65 8.21 3.70
C ALA A 266 10.10 8.36 3.23
N ILE A 267 10.98 7.39 3.51
CA ILE A 267 12.36 7.37 2.97
C ILE A 267 12.34 7.39 1.45
N ALA A 268 11.50 6.56 0.81
CA ALA A 268 11.40 6.51 -0.64
C ALA A 268 10.98 7.87 -1.25
N SER A 269 10.00 8.54 -0.65
CA SER A 269 9.57 9.89 -1.09
C SER A 269 10.70 10.91 -1.07
N VAL A 270 11.47 10.95 0.02
CA VAL A 270 12.57 11.92 0.17
C VAL A 270 13.73 11.54 -0.77
N HIS A 271 14.02 10.26 -0.88
CA HIS A 271 15.08 9.73 -1.75
C HIS A 271 14.83 10.04 -3.24
N GLN A 272 13.58 10.13 -3.71
CA GLN A 272 13.31 10.59 -5.08
C GLN A 272 13.71 12.06 -5.32
N LYS A 273 13.64 12.90 -4.29
CA LYS A 273 14.02 14.32 -4.37
C LYS A 273 15.53 14.51 -4.27
N ASN A 274 16.21 13.64 -3.53
CA ASN A 274 17.64 13.73 -3.25
C ASN A 274 18.47 12.76 -4.08
N LYS A 275 19.33 13.27 -4.97
CA LYS A 275 20.29 12.45 -5.75
C LYS A 275 21.43 11.83 -4.91
N LYS A 276 21.48 12.12 -3.60
CA LYS A 276 22.45 11.54 -2.67
C LYS A 276 21.70 10.64 -1.69
N ALA A 277 21.84 9.34 -1.88
CA ALA A 277 21.50 8.35 -0.86
C ALA A 277 22.76 8.02 -0.08
N TYR A 278 22.69 8.17 1.23
CA TYR A 278 23.59 7.44 2.12
C TYR A 278 23.06 5.98 2.18
N GLY A 279 23.93 4.98 2.30
CA GLY A 279 23.49 3.60 2.56
C GLY A 279 23.73 2.52 1.49
N ILE A 280 24.09 2.84 0.23
CA ILE A 280 24.23 1.83 -0.88
C ILE A 280 25.16 0.65 -0.50
N SER A 281 26.09 0.84 0.43
CA SER A 281 27.07 -0.16 0.89
C SER A 281 26.74 -0.84 2.23
N SER A 282 25.55 -0.62 2.82
CA SER A 282 25.16 -1.20 4.11
C SER A 282 25.14 -2.74 4.10
N ALA A 283 25.26 -3.37 5.28
CA ALA A 283 25.14 -4.84 5.36
C ALA A 283 23.74 -5.32 4.94
N LEU A 284 22.70 -4.54 5.24
CA LEU A 284 21.31 -4.84 4.87
C LEU A 284 21.09 -4.71 3.36
N ASP A 285 21.73 -3.75 2.73
CA ASP A 285 21.74 -3.57 1.27
C ASP A 285 22.30 -4.79 0.56
N LYS A 286 23.42 -5.31 1.07
CA LYS A 286 24.04 -6.55 0.55
C LYS A 286 23.12 -7.74 0.73
N ILE A 287 22.51 -7.89 1.91
CA ILE A 287 21.53 -8.95 2.17
C ILE A 287 20.35 -8.82 1.20
N PHE A 288 19.79 -7.63 1.02
CA PHE A 288 18.69 -7.38 0.11
C PHE A 288 19.05 -7.75 -1.33
N ARG A 289 20.21 -7.31 -1.83
CA ARG A 289 20.66 -7.59 -3.19
C ARG A 289 21.05 -9.05 -3.42
N SER A 290 21.42 -9.79 -2.37
CA SER A 290 21.71 -11.23 -2.45
C SER A 290 20.47 -12.11 -2.65
N LYS A 291 19.27 -11.59 -2.36
CA LYS A 291 18.01 -12.33 -2.51
C LYS A 291 17.49 -12.29 -3.94
N SER A 292 16.84 -13.36 -4.39
CA SER A 292 16.11 -13.33 -5.67
C SER A 292 14.86 -12.44 -5.55
N CYS A 293 14.20 -12.12 -6.67
CA CYS A 293 12.95 -11.36 -6.65
C CYS A 293 11.87 -12.08 -5.83
N SER A 294 11.71 -13.39 -6.02
CA SER A 294 10.73 -14.21 -5.30
C SER A 294 11.04 -14.34 -3.81
N ASP A 295 12.33 -14.42 -3.43
CA ASP A 295 12.71 -14.54 -2.01
C ASP A 295 12.39 -13.28 -1.19
N ARG A 296 12.14 -12.14 -1.85
CA ARG A 296 11.72 -10.90 -1.17
C ARG A 296 10.24 -10.90 -0.83
N ASN A 297 9.41 -11.69 -1.53
CA ASN A 297 7.97 -11.76 -1.30
C ASN A 297 7.64 -12.25 0.11
N GLY A 298 6.62 -11.66 0.73
CA GLY A 298 6.18 -11.98 2.09
C GLY A 298 7.14 -11.50 3.19
N THR A 299 8.25 -10.83 2.85
CA THR A 299 9.22 -10.30 3.81
C THR A 299 9.14 -8.77 3.93
N ASN A 300 9.82 -8.19 4.91
CA ASN A 300 9.93 -6.72 5.01
C ASN A 300 10.66 -6.08 3.82
N MET A 301 11.40 -6.85 3.01
CA MET A 301 12.03 -6.36 1.78
C MET A 301 11.00 -5.96 0.73
N GLN A 302 9.85 -6.65 0.72
CA GLN A 302 8.73 -6.33 -0.16
C GLN A 302 8.17 -4.92 0.13
N PHE A 303 8.21 -4.46 1.38
CA PHE A 303 7.78 -3.09 1.72
C PHE A 303 8.67 -2.02 1.06
N ALA A 304 9.97 -2.26 0.93
CA ALA A 304 10.89 -1.34 0.26
C ALA A 304 10.69 -1.31 -1.27
N ILE A 305 10.29 -2.44 -1.86
CA ILE A 305 9.85 -2.51 -3.26
C ILE A 305 8.57 -1.69 -3.45
N ALA A 306 7.56 -1.92 -2.60
CA ALA A 306 6.29 -1.20 -2.63
C ALA A 306 6.46 0.31 -2.41
N ALA A 307 7.35 0.70 -1.49
CA ALA A 307 7.70 2.09 -1.22
C ALA A 307 8.28 2.79 -2.46
N LEU A 308 9.22 2.13 -3.17
CA LEU A 308 9.79 2.67 -4.39
C LEU A 308 8.74 2.77 -5.51
N ILE A 309 7.89 1.76 -5.68
CA ILE A 309 6.78 1.79 -6.64
C ILE A 309 5.86 2.97 -6.36
N ASN A 310 5.46 3.16 -5.09
CA ASN A 310 4.62 4.28 -4.67
C ASN A 310 5.28 5.62 -5.03
N ALA A 311 6.55 5.81 -4.70
CA ALA A 311 7.27 7.05 -4.97
C ALA A 311 7.41 7.32 -6.49
N LEU A 312 7.75 6.31 -7.30
CA LEU A 312 7.86 6.42 -8.76
C LEU A 312 6.51 6.63 -9.46
N SER A 313 5.41 6.27 -8.78
CA SER A 313 4.04 6.39 -9.31
C SER A 313 3.32 7.64 -8.82
N ASN A 314 4.02 8.58 -8.15
CA ASN A 314 3.44 9.76 -7.51
C ASN A 314 2.34 9.40 -6.49
N GLY A 315 2.55 8.31 -5.75
CA GLY A 315 1.67 7.87 -4.67
C GLY A 315 1.76 8.78 -3.44
N HIS A 316 1.11 8.35 -2.35
CA HIS A 316 1.03 9.17 -1.14
C HIS A 316 2.42 9.45 -0.55
N ASP A 317 2.68 10.71 -0.19
CA ASP A 317 3.92 11.11 0.48
C ASP A 317 3.79 10.98 2.00
N TYR A 318 4.24 9.85 2.54
CA TYR A 318 4.26 9.59 3.98
C TYR A 318 5.26 10.46 4.75
N SER A 319 6.18 11.14 4.08
CA SER A 319 7.10 12.09 4.72
C SER A 319 6.48 13.47 4.97
N TYR A 320 5.27 13.71 4.45
CA TYR A 320 4.55 14.98 4.50
C TYR A 320 5.38 16.18 3.99
N GLY A 321 6.00 16.02 2.82
CA GLY A 321 6.75 17.09 2.17
C GLY A 321 8.18 17.26 2.68
N ALA A 322 8.74 16.26 3.36
CA ALA A 322 10.13 16.31 3.78
C ALA A 322 11.09 16.37 2.58
N ASP A 323 12.24 16.99 2.81
CA ASP A 323 13.39 17.05 1.91
C ASP A 323 14.64 16.38 2.50
N MET A 324 14.62 16.00 3.78
CA MET A 324 15.69 15.23 4.42
C MET A 324 15.12 14.29 5.48
N TRP A 325 15.93 13.33 5.92
CA TRP A 325 15.65 12.48 7.08
C TRP A 325 16.91 12.26 7.89
N ASP A 326 16.72 11.84 9.13
CA ASP A 326 17.78 11.34 10.01
C ASP A 326 17.32 10.07 10.71
N GLY A 327 18.27 9.16 10.94
CA GLY A 327 18.04 7.99 11.76
C GLY A 327 18.27 8.26 13.25
N MET A 328 18.08 7.20 14.03
CA MET A 328 18.19 7.21 15.49
C MET A 328 19.59 7.59 16.00
N GLU A 329 20.62 7.53 15.15
CA GLU A 329 21.97 7.94 15.49
C GLU A 329 22.04 9.42 15.85
N GLN A 330 21.27 10.31 15.20
CA GLN A 330 21.19 11.73 15.61
C GLN A 330 20.61 11.89 17.01
N ALA A 331 19.70 10.98 17.41
CA ALA A 331 19.01 11.06 18.70
C ALA A 331 19.94 10.82 19.89
N MET A 332 21.15 10.30 19.66
CA MET A 332 22.11 9.92 20.70
C MET A 332 23.01 11.07 21.16
N TYR A 333 22.82 12.27 20.63
CA TYR A 333 23.66 13.43 20.97
C TYR A 333 22.87 14.43 21.82
N SER A 334 23.48 14.90 22.91
CA SER A 334 22.84 15.86 23.82
C SER A 334 22.79 17.27 23.25
N GLY A 335 21.91 18.11 23.78
CA GLY A 335 21.84 19.52 23.37
C GLY A 335 23.09 20.34 23.67
N SER A 336 23.95 19.88 24.58
CA SER A 336 25.26 20.47 24.86
C SER A 336 26.34 20.08 23.84
N ASP A 337 26.08 19.09 22.98
CA ASP A 337 27.03 18.65 21.97
C ASP A 337 27.07 19.65 20.80
N ASN A 338 28.25 20.22 20.56
CA ASN A 338 28.52 21.17 19.47
C ASN A 338 29.59 20.65 18.51
N ARG A 339 29.82 19.33 18.45
CA ARG A 339 30.78 18.73 17.52
C ARG A 339 30.41 19.10 16.09
N ARG A 340 31.45 19.39 15.30
CA ARG A 340 31.28 19.65 13.87
C ARG A 340 31.01 18.35 13.14
N SER A 341 30.18 18.43 12.12
CA SER A 341 30.03 17.38 11.13
C SER A 341 31.41 17.03 10.57
N THR A 342 31.67 15.74 10.43
CA THR A 342 32.83 15.24 9.70
C THR A 342 32.28 14.83 8.35
N GLY A 343 32.98 14.99 7.22
CA GLY A 343 32.41 14.65 5.90
C GLY A 343 31.89 13.20 5.74
N ARG A 344 32.06 12.35 6.76
CA ARG A 344 31.48 10.99 6.90
C ARG A 344 30.15 10.94 7.65
N PHE A 345 29.87 11.90 8.53
CA PHE A 345 28.67 11.97 9.35
C PHE A 345 28.29 13.44 9.62
N GLU A 346 27.12 13.84 9.14
CA GLU A 346 26.58 15.19 9.33
C GLU A 346 25.70 15.24 10.57
N LEU A 347 26.07 16.04 11.56
CA LEU A 347 25.23 16.32 12.74
C LEU A 347 24.26 17.45 12.39
N HIS A 348 23.05 17.11 11.97
CA HIS A 348 22.08 18.11 11.49
C HIS A 348 21.67 19.11 12.57
N MET A 349 21.58 18.72 13.84
CA MET A 349 21.32 19.69 14.92
C MET A 349 22.39 20.78 15.04
N ASN A 350 23.64 20.48 14.65
CA ASN A 350 24.75 21.42 14.71
C ASN A 350 24.97 22.15 13.37
N THR A 351 24.63 21.52 12.25
CA THR A 351 24.83 22.08 10.91
C THR A 351 23.68 22.99 10.49
N MET A 352 22.47 22.60 10.83
CA MET A 352 21.22 23.22 10.37
C MET A 352 20.39 23.77 11.55
N GLY A 353 20.48 23.11 12.71
CA GLY A 353 19.57 23.35 13.83
C GLY A 353 18.16 22.86 13.53
N TRP A 354 17.42 22.48 14.56
CA TRP A 354 16.07 21.90 14.40
C TRP A 354 15.06 22.40 15.44
N ASP A 355 13.79 22.28 15.06
CA ASP A 355 12.59 22.54 15.86
C ASP A 355 11.63 21.35 15.67
N ILE A 356 11.63 20.43 16.64
CA ILE A 356 10.81 19.22 16.62
C ILE A 356 9.47 19.52 17.31
N SER A 357 8.35 19.14 16.70
CA SER A 357 7.04 19.27 17.34
C SER A 357 6.96 18.40 18.60
N GLN A 358 6.10 18.75 19.57
CA GLN A 358 5.96 17.95 20.80
C GLN A 358 5.58 16.50 20.51
N GLU A 359 4.63 16.30 19.60
CA GLU A 359 4.18 14.98 19.17
C GLU A 359 5.33 14.15 18.57
N HIS A 360 6.08 14.73 17.63
CA HIS A 360 7.19 14.04 16.98
C HIS A 360 8.34 13.78 17.95
N TYR A 361 8.61 14.70 18.87
CA TYR A 361 9.66 14.54 19.87
C TYR A 361 9.39 13.34 20.79
N GLU A 362 8.18 13.26 21.35
CA GLU A 362 7.80 12.12 22.20
C GLU A 362 7.75 10.81 21.40
N LYS A 363 7.22 10.85 20.16
CA LYS A 363 7.20 9.67 19.29
C LYS A 363 8.61 9.16 19.00
N TRP A 364 9.54 10.04 18.67
CA TRP A 364 10.92 9.67 18.34
C TRP A 364 11.66 9.17 19.58
N LYS A 365 11.52 9.87 20.70
CA LYS A 365 12.06 9.46 22.00
C LYS A 365 11.63 8.06 22.42
N ASN A 366 10.34 7.79 22.35
CA ASN A 366 9.80 6.47 22.71
C ASN A 366 10.31 5.38 21.77
N SER A 367 10.35 5.67 20.47
CA SER A 367 10.81 4.71 19.46
C SER A 367 12.31 4.41 19.61
N VAL A 368 13.16 5.42 19.76
CA VAL A 368 14.61 5.25 19.96
C VAL A 368 14.90 4.48 21.24
N ASN A 369 14.22 4.80 22.35
CA ASN A 369 14.39 4.06 23.60
C ASN A 369 13.91 2.60 23.49
N THR A 370 12.89 2.32 22.68
CA THR A 370 12.45 0.94 22.39
C THR A 370 13.50 0.18 21.58
N LEU A 371 14.09 0.84 20.57
CA LEU A 371 15.05 0.23 19.66
C LEU A 371 16.42 -0.02 20.32
N LEU A 372 16.93 0.98 21.04
CA LEU A 372 18.29 1.05 21.59
C LEU A 372 18.39 0.81 23.11
N GLY A 373 17.27 0.88 23.83
CA GLY A 373 17.21 0.81 25.29
C GLY A 373 16.95 2.17 25.94
N GLN A 374 16.47 2.13 27.19
CA GLN A 374 16.15 3.34 27.95
C GLN A 374 17.37 4.25 28.16
N GLY A 375 17.14 5.56 28.11
CA GLY A 375 18.18 6.58 28.30
C GLY A 375 19.12 6.79 27.10
N LYS A 376 18.83 6.19 25.94
CA LYS A 376 19.63 6.37 24.72
C LYS A 376 19.22 7.60 23.91
N PHE A 377 17.98 8.06 24.07
CA PHE A 377 17.53 9.31 23.49
C PHE A 377 18.03 10.50 24.32
N LEU A 378 18.92 11.31 23.74
CA LEU A 378 19.54 12.49 24.35
C LEU A 378 19.28 13.78 23.56
N ALA A 379 18.78 13.68 22.33
CA ALA A 379 18.52 14.81 21.45
C ALA A 379 17.62 15.86 22.11
N PRO A 380 17.95 17.16 22.01
CA PRO A 380 17.06 18.21 22.46
C PRO A 380 15.90 18.37 21.48
N GLN A 381 14.73 18.76 21.98
CA GLN A 381 13.58 19.05 21.13
C GLN A 381 13.84 20.22 20.17
N LYS A 382 14.59 21.23 20.64
CA LYS A 382 14.95 22.41 19.88
C LYS A 382 16.43 22.70 20.08
N LYS A 383 17.11 23.04 18.99
CA LYS A 383 18.52 23.45 19.03
C LYS A 383 18.84 24.33 17.84
N THR A 384 19.36 25.51 18.10
CA THR A 384 19.95 26.36 17.07
C THR A 384 21.31 25.81 16.66
N ALA A 385 21.68 25.97 15.39
CA ALA A 385 23.04 25.65 14.95
C ALA A 385 24.04 26.56 15.68
N PRO A 386 25.05 26.01 16.41
CA PRO A 386 25.96 26.80 17.23
C PRO A 386 26.90 27.67 16.40
N GLU A 387 27.28 27.22 15.20
CA GLU A 387 28.21 27.91 14.31
C GLU A 387 27.85 27.70 12.84
N ASN A 388 28.48 28.47 11.95
CA ASN A 388 28.41 28.21 10.52
C ASN A 388 29.27 26.99 10.14
N TYR A 389 28.85 26.20 9.17
CA TYR A 389 29.56 24.98 8.75
C TYR A 389 29.71 24.93 7.23
N GLY A 390 30.95 24.91 6.73
CA GLY A 390 31.22 25.00 5.29
C GLY A 390 30.51 26.20 4.65
N ASN A 391 29.67 25.93 3.64
CA ASN A 391 28.86 26.95 2.97
C ASN A 391 27.56 27.30 3.71
N TYR A 392 27.19 26.57 4.76
CA TYR A 392 25.97 26.81 5.52
C TYR A 392 26.13 27.98 6.50
N LYS A 393 25.38 29.07 6.27
CA LYS A 393 25.33 30.27 7.13
C LYS A 393 24.15 30.21 8.12
N ASN A 394 24.23 29.24 9.03
CA ASN A 394 23.14 28.84 9.93
C ASN A 394 23.34 29.20 11.39
N LYS A 395 24.45 29.83 11.80
CA LYS A 395 24.68 30.22 13.20
C LYS A 395 23.45 30.91 13.80
N GLY A 396 22.96 30.37 14.92
CA GLY A 396 21.80 30.87 15.66
C GLY A 396 20.44 30.52 15.06
N LYS A 397 20.37 29.72 13.98
CA LYS A 397 19.11 29.40 13.28
C LYS A 397 18.66 27.96 13.55
N MET A 398 17.36 27.72 13.43
CA MET A 398 16.73 26.40 13.37
C MET A 398 16.13 26.23 11.98
N ARG A 399 16.84 25.50 11.11
CA ARG A 399 16.47 25.34 9.70
C ARG A 399 15.55 24.16 9.45
N LEU A 400 15.58 23.16 10.32
CA LEU A 400 14.82 21.93 10.17
C LEU A 400 13.56 21.95 11.02
N LYS A 401 12.44 21.57 10.40
CA LYS A 401 11.18 21.31 11.11
C LYS A 401 10.74 19.89 10.86
N SER A 402 10.38 19.18 11.93
CA SER A 402 9.91 17.80 11.83
C SER A 402 8.57 17.74 11.08
N THR A 403 8.44 16.87 10.08
CA THR A 403 7.20 16.65 9.32
C THR A 403 6.57 15.29 9.60
N ALA A 404 7.39 14.29 9.94
CA ALA A 404 6.95 12.96 10.33
C ALA A 404 8.00 12.28 11.22
N VAL A 405 7.56 11.27 11.97
CA VAL A 405 8.43 10.33 12.68
C VAL A 405 7.85 8.93 12.51
N TYR A 406 8.70 7.98 12.12
CA TYR A 406 8.37 6.56 12.07
C TYR A 406 9.53 5.75 12.62
N ASN A 407 9.27 4.91 13.63
CA ASN A 407 10.30 4.15 14.35
C ASN A 407 11.50 5.05 14.74
N GLY A 408 12.72 4.65 14.38
CA GLY A 408 13.94 5.38 14.67
C GLY A 408 14.19 6.60 13.79
N THR A 409 13.35 6.86 12.79
CA THR A 409 13.60 7.84 11.73
C THR A 409 12.71 9.07 11.87
N ILE A 410 13.32 10.25 11.75
CA ILE A 410 12.64 11.55 11.73
C ILE A 410 12.84 12.22 10.38
N PHE A 411 11.79 12.87 9.89
CA PHE A 411 11.76 13.51 8.57
C PHE A 411 11.67 15.03 8.73
N TRP A 412 12.40 15.73 7.87
CA TRP A 412 12.61 17.17 7.98
C TRP A 412 12.14 17.89 6.73
N SER A 413 11.52 19.06 6.93
CA SER A 413 11.46 20.12 5.93
C SER A 413 12.48 21.19 6.30
N SER A 414 13.37 21.51 5.35
CA SER A 414 14.34 22.59 5.48
C SER A 414 13.74 23.95 5.04
N LYS A 415 14.20 25.04 5.67
CA LYS A 415 13.76 26.42 5.40
C LYS A 415 14.89 27.41 5.17
#